data_AF-A0A6P6U2M5-F1
#
_entry.id   AF-A0A6P6U2M5-F1
#
_cell.length_a   1.000
_cell.length_b   1.000
_cell.length_c   1.000
_cell.angle_alpha   90.00
_cell.angle_beta   90.00
_cell.angle_gamma   90.00
#
_symmetry.space_group_name_H-M   'P 1'
#
loop_
_entity.id
_entity.type
_entity.pdbx_description
1 polymer ?
#
loop_
_entity_poly.entity_id
_entity_poly.type
_entity_poly.pdbx_seq_one_letter_code
_entity_poly.pdbx_strand_id
1 'polypeptide(L)'
;MENFQKQLSITMGEEKSCNSIGSAVHESDVVQAVVRKTPPADYTLKIDSFAFLLEMLENTKAKSYSSRIFEASGYDWKLHLYPRGDEKRNGEGYISFYVSIQGNATLPLGWQINANIKFFVYDQIRDEYLVFQDANEEAIRFHEMKKEWGTAQLLDLKIFHDPTNGFLLHDKCAFGVEILAKRYSGRGECLSLPVNIFSTYTWKVVKYSKTGNVIYSDVFVMGNLKWKIMLYPNGGQNQEGKNISLFLASVIEDTNFRIYAEYKLCIKNQKNDKDLERTTNHLFTHTKKDWGWSKFHPLIDIKDPFKGFVLKDTLIVQVEITRISTAKDFSSK
;
A
#
# COMPACT_ATOMS: atom_id res chain seq x y z
N MET A 1 -34.69 40.44 -10.65
CA MET A 1 -34.14 40.39 -12.03
C MET A 1 -33.27 39.16 -12.11
N GLU A 2 -33.55 38.31 -13.08
CA GLU A 2 -33.22 36.89 -13.14
C GLU A 2 -31.71 36.58 -13.13
N ASN A 3 -31.34 35.55 -12.35
CA ASN A 3 -30.03 34.92 -12.37
C ASN A 3 -29.86 34.15 -13.69
N PHE A 4 -29.10 34.71 -14.62
CA PHE A 4 -28.56 33.94 -15.74
C PHE A 4 -27.27 33.23 -15.29
N GLN A 5 -27.39 32.05 -14.70
CA GLN A 5 -26.30 31.07 -14.75
C GLN A 5 -26.19 30.58 -16.20
N LYS A 6 -25.32 31.21 -16.99
CA LYS A 6 -24.99 30.69 -18.31
C LYS A 6 -23.99 29.55 -18.11
N GLN A 7 -24.50 28.33 -18.07
CA GLN A 7 -23.69 27.12 -18.13
C GLN A 7 -22.97 27.12 -19.49
N LEU A 8 -21.66 27.35 -19.49
CA LEU A 8 -20.81 27.18 -20.67
C LEU A 8 -20.50 25.69 -20.80
N SER A 9 -21.35 24.97 -21.53
CA SER A 9 -21.02 23.63 -22.03
C SER A 9 -20.19 23.79 -23.29
N ILE A 10 -18.89 23.48 -23.19
CA ILE A 10 -17.97 23.43 -24.33
C ILE A 10 -17.87 21.96 -24.74
N THR A 11 -18.31 21.66 -25.96
CA THR A 11 -18.12 20.34 -26.59
C THR A 11 -17.21 20.53 -27.81
N MET A 12 -16.06 19.88 -27.81
CA MET A 12 -15.12 19.73 -28.95
C MET A 12 -14.60 18.28 -28.84
N GLY A 13 -14.31 17.48 -29.86
CA GLY A 13 -14.21 17.58 -31.32
C GLY A 13 -13.36 16.35 -31.69
N GLU A 14 -13.85 15.47 -32.57
CA GLU A 14 -13.31 14.13 -32.81
C GLU A 14 -11.81 14.10 -33.18
N GLU A 15 -11.02 13.25 -32.51
CA GLU A 15 -9.73 12.80 -33.03
C GLU A 15 -9.87 11.43 -33.72
N LYS A 16 -9.48 11.39 -35.00
CA LYS A 16 -9.42 10.17 -35.81
C LYS A 16 -8.31 9.25 -35.32
N SER A 17 -8.70 8.13 -34.73
CA SER A 17 -7.82 6.98 -34.49
C SER A 17 -7.69 6.13 -35.76
N CYS A 18 -6.47 5.67 -36.05
CA CYS A 18 -6.18 4.65 -37.06
C CYS A 18 -6.88 3.32 -36.73
N ASN A 19 -7.46 2.70 -37.75
CA ASN A 19 -8.21 1.44 -37.71
C ASN A 19 -7.45 0.28 -37.03
N SER A 20 -8.03 -0.26 -35.95
CA SER A 20 -8.22 -1.72 -35.78
C SER A 20 -9.15 -2.06 -34.60
N ILE A 21 -10.34 -2.54 -34.94
CA ILE A 21 -11.22 -3.53 -34.29
C ILE A 21 -11.36 -3.47 -32.74
N GLY A 22 -12.49 -2.94 -32.28
CA GLY A 22 -13.01 -3.11 -30.92
C GLY A 22 -13.61 -1.82 -30.36
N SER A 23 -14.92 -1.64 -30.53
CA SER A 23 -15.67 -0.48 -30.04
C SER A 23 -15.65 -0.38 -28.50
N ALA A 24 -15.00 0.66 -27.99
CA ALA A 24 -15.35 1.32 -26.73
C ALA A 24 -14.94 2.79 -26.88
N VAL A 25 -15.93 3.65 -27.12
CA VAL A 25 -15.77 5.10 -27.07
C VAL A 25 -15.44 5.46 -25.63
N HIS A 26 -14.20 5.88 -25.36
CA HIS A 26 -13.86 6.50 -24.08
C HIS A 26 -14.10 8.01 -24.22
N GLU A 27 -15.30 8.44 -23.83
CA GLU A 27 -15.59 9.84 -23.49
C GLU A 27 -14.87 10.20 -22.18
N SER A 28 -13.77 10.96 -22.23
CA SER A 28 -13.24 11.60 -21.02
C SER A 28 -12.24 12.73 -21.35
N ASP A 29 -12.73 13.84 -21.91
CA ASP A 29 -12.01 15.13 -21.92
C ASP A 29 -12.98 16.33 -21.75
N VAL A 30 -14.16 16.10 -21.16
CA VAL A 30 -15.11 17.19 -20.87
C VAL A 30 -14.67 17.88 -19.59
N VAL A 31 -14.17 19.09 -19.73
CA VAL A 31 -13.78 19.94 -18.59
C VAL A 31 -14.96 20.84 -18.23
N GLN A 32 -15.45 20.75 -16.99
CA GLN A 32 -16.46 21.65 -16.46
C GLN A 32 -15.79 22.89 -15.86
N ALA A 33 -16.34 24.08 -16.16
CA ALA A 33 -15.94 25.33 -15.55
C ALA A 33 -16.90 25.74 -14.41
N VAL A 34 -16.36 26.04 -13.22
CA VAL A 34 -17.11 26.47 -12.04
C VAL A 34 -16.42 27.68 -11.40
N VAL A 35 -17.19 28.59 -10.79
CA VAL A 35 -16.62 29.77 -10.10
C VAL A 35 -16.32 29.44 -8.63
N ARG A 36 -15.15 29.84 -8.14
CA ARG A 36 -14.71 29.67 -6.75
C ARG A 36 -14.04 30.94 -6.22
N LYS A 37 -14.31 31.30 -4.95
CA LYS A 37 -13.65 32.45 -4.29
C LYS A 37 -12.27 32.12 -3.71
N THR A 38 -12.06 30.86 -3.33
CA THR A 38 -10.81 30.44 -2.70
C THR A 38 -9.70 30.18 -3.73
N PRO A 39 -8.46 30.60 -3.45
CA PRO A 39 -7.32 30.38 -4.34
C PRO A 39 -6.98 28.88 -4.48
N PRO A 40 -6.22 28.48 -5.51
CA PRO A 40 -5.68 27.12 -5.63
C PRO A 40 -4.84 26.74 -4.39
N ALA A 41 -4.93 25.49 -3.94
CA ALA A 41 -4.21 25.05 -2.74
C ALA A 41 -2.71 24.79 -2.97
N ASP A 42 -2.32 24.29 -4.14
CA ASP A 42 -0.99 23.72 -4.35
C ASP A 42 -0.04 24.66 -5.09
N TYR A 43 -0.48 25.29 -6.18
CA TYR A 43 0.39 26.14 -6.98
C TYR A 43 -0.32 27.34 -7.61
N THR A 44 0.35 28.49 -7.63
CA THR A 44 -0.08 29.70 -8.35
C THR A 44 1.07 30.24 -9.19
N LEU A 45 0.81 30.46 -10.48
CA LEU A 45 1.68 31.17 -11.41
C LEU A 45 1.13 32.59 -11.61
N LYS A 46 1.81 33.60 -11.08
CA LYS A 46 1.50 35.01 -11.38
C LYS A 46 2.42 35.50 -12.50
N ILE A 47 1.84 36.21 -13.45
CA ILE A 47 2.54 36.81 -14.59
C ILE A 47 2.32 38.32 -14.49
N ASP A 48 3.41 39.06 -14.23
CA ASP A 48 3.37 40.51 -14.08
C ASP A 48 3.40 41.27 -15.42
N SER A 49 3.75 40.59 -16.51
CA SER A 49 3.64 41.09 -17.89
C SER A 49 3.42 39.92 -18.85
N PHE A 50 2.20 39.79 -19.35
CA PHE A 50 1.83 38.76 -20.33
C PHE A 50 2.48 39.04 -21.69
N ALA A 51 2.58 40.30 -22.09
CA ALA A 51 3.32 40.70 -23.28
C ALA A 51 4.78 40.24 -23.23
N PHE A 52 5.48 40.45 -22.11
CA PHE A 52 6.87 39.98 -21.95
C PHE A 52 6.97 38.45 -21.96
N LEU A 53 6.00 37.74 -21.36
CA LEU A 53 5.94 36.28 -21.46
C LEU A 53 5.90 35.82 -22.93
N LEU A 54 5.03 36.44 -23.73
CA LEU A 54 4.92 36.12 -25.16
C LEU A 54 6.21 36.43 -25.92
N GLU A 55 6.81 37.60 -25.67
CA GLU A 55 8.07 38.01 -26.27
C GLU A 55 9.22 37.05 -25.92
N MET A 56 9.33 36.67 -24.64
CA MET A 56 10.34 35.73 -24.16
C MET A 56 10.21 34.36 -24.85
N LEU A 57 8.99 33.84 -24.98
CA LEU A 57 8.74 32.56 -25.65
C LEU A 57 9.11 32.62 -27.13
N GLU A 58 8.80 33.73 -27.81
CA GLU A 58 9.14 33.95 -29.21
C GLU A 58 10.66 34.04 -29.42
N ASN A 59 11.35 34.85 -28.61
CA ASN A 59 12.80 35.03 -28.66
C ASN A 59 13.56 33.73 -28.39
N THR A 60 13.02 32.87 -27.52
CA THR A 60 13.62 31.57 -27.18
C THR A 60 13.13 30.43 -28.08
N LYS A 61 12.19 30.69 -28.99
CA LYS A 61 11.49 29.67 -29.81
C LYS A 61 10.82 28.59 -28.96
N ALA A 62 10.49 28.89 -27.71
CA ALA A 62 9.76 28.01 -26.82
C ALA A 62 8.27 28.10 -27.13
N LYS A 63 7.58 26.96 -27.17
CA LYS A 63 6.13 26.91 -27.38
C LYS A 63 5.32 27.13 -26.11
N SER A 64 5.93 26.89 -24.94
CA SER A 64 5.27 26.96 -23.65
C SER A 64 6.21 27.42 -22.56
N TYR A 65 5.61 27.96 -21.50
CA TYR A 65 6.27 28.21 -20.23
C TYR A 65 6.10 27.00 -19.32
N SER A 66 7.19 26.53 -18.73
CA SER A 66 7.18 25.46 -17.74
C SER A 66 7.56 26.01 -16.37
N SER A 67 6.78 25.67 -15.34
CA SER A 67 7.06 26.09 -13.98
C SER A 67 8.31 25.42 -13.41
N ARG A 68 8.77 25.96 -12.26
CA ARG A 68 9.58 25.17 -11.32
C ARG A 68 8.79 23.95 -10.82
N ILE A 69 9.52 22.97 -10.30
CA ILE A 69 8.90 21.83 -9.61
C ILE A 69 8.19 22.34 -8.35
N PHE A 70 6.99 21.83 -8.09
CA PHE A 70 6.26 22.04 -6.84
C PHE A 70 5.74 20.71 -6.30
N GLU A 71 5.70 20.57 -4.98
CA GLU A 71 5.15 19.39 -4.32
C GLU A 71 3.64 19.54 -4.17
N ALA A 72 2.88 18.50 -4.52
CA ALA A 72 1.46 18.38 -4.20
C ALA A 72 1.11 16.92 -3.91
N SER A 73 0.37 16.69 -2.82
CA SER A 73 -0.01 15.34 -2.36
C SER A 73 1.18 14.37 -2.20
N GLY A 74 2.37 14.87 -1.84
CA GLY A 74 3.59 14.07 -1.65
C GLY A 74 4.29 13.63 -2.95
N TYR A 75 3.94 14.25 -4.09
CA TYR A 75 4.57 14.02 -5.38
C TYR A 75 5.05 15.33 -6.00
N ASP A 76 6.08 15.25 -6.84
CA ASP A 76 6.64 16.40 -7.55
C ASP A 76 5.91 16.62 -8.88
N TRP A 77 5.49 17.87 -9.14
CA TRP A 77 4.75 18.25 -10.33
C TRP A 77 5.38 19.45 -11.04
N LYS A 78 5.11 19.59 -12.33
CA LYS A 78 5.32 20.81 -13.11
C LYS A 78 4.03 21.22 -13.80
N LEU A 79 3.85 22.52 -13.94
CA LEU A 79 2.81 23.16 -14.72
C LEU A 79 3.39 23.58 -16.08
N HIS A 80 2.64 23.36 -17.15
CA HIS A 80 2.96 23.79 -18.51
C HIS A 80 1.85 24.67 -19.06
N LEU A 81 2.21 25.90 -19.44
CA LEU A 81 1.31 26.92 -19.98
C LEU A 81 1.66 27.21 -21.43
N TYR A 82 0.69 27.05 -22.34
CA TYR A 82 0.79 27.51 -23.72
C TYR A 82 -0.10 28.74 -23.89
N PRO A 83 0.47 29.96 -23.78
CA PRO A 83 -0.31 31.19 -23.78
C PRO A 83 -0.85 31.58 -25.17
N ARG A 84 -0.40 30.92 -26.25
CA ARG A 84 -0.93 31.05 -27.61
C ARG A 84 -1.64 29.76 -28.09
N GLY A 85 -1.82 28.79 -27.20
CA GLY A 85 -2.39 27.48 -27.52
C GLY A 85 -1.34 26.43 -27.92
N ASP A 86 -1.66 25.17 -27.65
CA ASP A 86 -0.89 24.01 -28.12
C ASP A 86 -1.40 23.54 -29.49
N GLU A 87 -0.81 24.08 -30.56
CA GLU A 87 -1.11 23.73 -31.96
C GLU A 87 -1.07 22.20 -32.21
N LYS A 88 -0.20 21.46 -31.51
CA LYS A 88 -0.05 20.01 -31.72
C LYS A 88 -1.24 19.22 -31.19
N ARG A 89 -2.00 19.80 -30.27
CA ARG A 89 -3.18 19.21 -29.63
C ARG A 89 -4.45 20.02 -29.95
N ASN A 90 -4.47 20.70 -31.10
CA ASN A 90 -5.59 21.50 -31.57
C ASN A 90 -6.00 22.64 -30.61
N GLY A 91 -5.04 23.23 -29.89
CA GLY A 91 -5.27 24.33 -28.94
C GLY A 91 -5.28 25.74 -29.55
N GLU A 92 -5.24 25.87 -30.88
CA GLU A 92 -5.20 27.17 -31.56
C GLU A 92 -6.41 28.03 -31.17
N GLY A 93 -6.15 29.28 -30.76
CA GLY A 93 -7.20 30.20 -30.30
C GLY A 93 -7.54 30.08 -28.82
N TYR A 94 -6.88 29.18 -28.07
CA TYR A 94 -7.12 28.98 -26.64
C TYR A 94 -5.83 29.10 -25.83
N ILE A 95 -5.96 29.40 -24.53
CA ILE A 95 -4.94 29.11 -23.54
C ILE A 95 -4.96 27.60 -23.27
N SER A 96 -3.81 26.93 -23.32
CA SER A 96 -3.68 25.51 -22.96
C SER A 96 -2.92 25.31 -21.66
N PHE A 97 -3.36 24.32 -20.88
CA PHE A 97 -2.82 24.00 -19.56
C PHE A 97 -2.58 22.51 -19.40
N TYR A 98 -1.39 22.15 -18.90
CA TYR A 98 -1.06 20.78 -18.53
C TYR A 98 -0.28 20.74 -17.22
N VAL A 99 -0.36 19.61 -16.54
CA VAL A 99 0.53 19.25 -15.44
C VAL A 99 1.21 17.93 -15.73
N SER A 100 2.49 17.83 -15.37
CA SER A 100 3.23 16.59 -15.47
C SER A 100 3.84 16.19 -14.14
N ILE A 101 3.66 14.92 -13.77
CA ILE A 101 4.34 14.34 -12.63
C ILE A 101 5.82 14.14 -12.97
N GLN A 102 6.70 14.63 -12.10
CA GLN A 102 8.12 14.47 -12.25
C GLN A 102 8.52 13.12 -11.66
N GLY A 103 9.00 12.22 -12.52
CA GLY A 103 9.56 10.95 -12.08
C GLY A 103 10.87 11.19 -11.35
N ASN A 104 10.82 11.48 -10.05
CA ASN A 104 12.00 11.51 -9.22
C ASN A 104 12.33 10.08 -8.74
N ALA A 105 13.46 9.93 -8.03
CA ALA A 105 13.96 8.66 -7.48
C ALA A 105 13.02 7.97 -6.46
N THR A 106 11.83 8.53 -6.18
CA THR A 106 10.88 8.00 -5.18
C THR A 106 9.75 7.15 -5.77
N LEU A 107 9.57 7.14 -7.10
CA LEU A 107 8.53 6.31 -7.74
C LEU A 107 9.10 4.93 -8.12
N PRO A 108 8.58 3.82 -7.55
CA PRO A 108 9.07 2.48 -7.87
C PRO A 108 8.73 2.09 -9.32
N LEU A 109 9.43 1.09 -9.86
CA LEU A 109 9.12 0.53 -11.18
C LEU A 109 7.66 0.05 -11.22
N GLY A 110 6.90 0.44 -12.25
CA GLY A 110 5.49 0.08 -12.38
C GLY A 110 4.51 0.91 -11.55
N TRP A 111 4.93 2.07 -11.03
CA TRP A 111 4.07 2.97 -10.26
C TRP A 111 2.79 3.38 -11.02
N GLN A 112 1.71 3.55 -10.26
CA GLN A 112 0.46 4.13 -10.72
C GLN A 112 -0.07 5.06 -9.64
N ILE A 113 -0.47 6.27 -10.03
CA ILE A 113 -1.03 7.28 -9.13
C ILE A 113 -2.33 7.77 -9.73
N ASN A 114 -3.40 7.77 -8.96
CA ASN A 114 -4.67 8.36 -9.36
C ASN A 114 -4.78 9.74 -8.73
N ALA A 115 -4.95 10.79 -9.54
CA ALA A 115 -5.02 12.16 -9.07
C ALA A 115 -6.20 12.92 -9.69
N ASN A 116 -6.89 13.71 -8.87
CA ASN A 116 -7.84 14.71 -9.33
C ASN A 116 -7.11 16.05 -9.49
N ILE A 117 -7.28 16.70 -10.63
CA ILE A 117 -6.58 17.96 -10.96
C ILE A 117 -7.62 19.03 -11.29
N LYS A 118 -7.39 20.23 -10.76
CA LYS A 118 -8.18 21.43 -11.07
C LYS A 118 -7.24 22.55 -11.53
N PHE A 119 -7.59 23.20 -12.63
CA PHE A 119 -6.89 24.40 -13.12
C PHE A 119 -7.69 25.66 -12.79
N PHE A 120 -6.99 26.73 -12.48
CA PHE A 120 -7.59 28.00 -12.05
C PHE A 120 -7.14 29.14 -12.96
N VAL A 121 -8.06 30.02 -13.32
CA VAL A 121 -7.78 31.32 -13.95
C VAL A 121 -8.39 32.39 -13.06
N TYR A 122 -7.58 33.36 -12.63
CA TYR A 122 -8.01 34.40 -11.70
C TYR A 122 -8.72 35.55 -12.41
N ASP A 123 -9.95 35.84 -11.99
CA ASP A 123 -10.70 37.04 -12.35
C ASP A 123 -10.38 38.15 -11.34
N GLN A 124 -9.57 39.10 -11.78
CA GLN A 124 -9.06 40.20 -10.95
C GLN A 124 -10.11 41.27 -10.65
N ILE A 125 -11.22 41.32 -11.41
CA ILE A 125 -12.28 42.32 -11.21
C ILE A 125 -13.21 41.85 -10.10
N ARG A 126 -13.57 40.55 -10.12
CA ARG A 126 -14.52 39.96 -9.18
C ARG A 126 -13.87 39.39 -7.93
N ASP A 127 -12.54 39.26 -7.93
CA ASP A 127 -11.75 38.57 -6.91
C ASP A 127 -12.19 37.10 -6.73
N GLU A 128 -12.33 36.42 -7.87
CA GLU A 128 -12.81 35.03 -7.96
C GLU A 128 -11.96 34.25 -8.97
N TYR A 129 -12.15 32.93 -9.00
CA TYR A 129 -11.44 32.02 -9.89
C TYR A 129 -12.42 31.25 -10.75
N LEU A 130 -12.11 31.18 -12.04
CA LEU A 130 -12.69 30.19 -12.93
C LEU A 130 -11.91 28.88 -12.79
N VAL A 131 -12.60 27.83 -12.39
CA VAL A 131 -12.04 26.51 -12.05
C VAL A 131 -12.44 25.49 -13.09
N PHE A 132 -11.45 24.85 -13.68
CA PHE A 132 -11.58 23.84 -14.72
C PHE A 132 -11.22 22.48 -14.13
N GLN A 133 -12.15 21.54 -14.17
CA GLN A 133 -11.95 20.18 -13.65
C GLN A 133 -12.65 19.15 -14.54
N ASP A 134 -12.27 17.88 -14.42
CA ASP A 134 -12.97 16.78 -15.09
C ASP A 134 -14.47 16.76 -14.69
N ALA A 135 -15.37 16.69 -15.67
CA ALA A 135 -16.81 16.78 -15.44
C ALA A 135 -17.38 15.63 -14.59
N ASN A 136 -16.72 14.47 -14.59
CA ASN A 136 -17.12 13.31 -13.79
C ASN A 136 -16.37 13.24 -12.45
N GLU A 137 -15.49 14.20 -12.18
CA GLU A 137 -14.55 14.19 -11.05
C GLU A 137 -13.73 12.88 -10.96
N GLU A 138 -13.51 12.21 -12.10
CA GLU A 138 -12.74 10.99 -12.13
C GLU A 138 -11.26 11.27 -11.89
N ALA A 139 -10.62 10.39 -11.11
CA ALA A 139 -9.20 10.51 -10.84
C ALA A 139 -8.40 10.03 -12.05
N ILE A 140 -7.53 10.88 -12.55
CA ILE A 140 -6.65 10.58 -13.68
C ILE A 140 -5.55 9.64 -13.22
N ARG A 141 -5.41 8.51 -13.91
CA ARG A 141 -4.32 7.56 -13.67
C ARG A 141 -3.05 7.99 -14.38
N PHE A 142 -2.08 8.45 -13.61
CA PHE A 142 -0.69 8.65 -14.02
C PHE A 142 0.11 7.36 -13.88
N HIS A 143 0.99 7.12 -14.84
CA HIS A 143 1.94 6.01 -14.84
C HIS A 143 3.12 6.34 -15.76
N GLU A 144 4.09 5.42 -15.86
CA GLU A 144 5.33 5.64 -16.63
C GLU A 144 5.12 6.12 -18.08
N MET A 145 4.06 5.64 -18.73
CA MET A 145 3.71 6.01 -20.11
C MET A 145 2.74 7.19 -20.20
N LYS A 146 2.08 7.59 -19.10
CA LYS A 146 1.14 8.72 -19.03
C LYS A 146 1.53 9.60 -17.83
N LYS A 147 2.51 10.48 -18.05
CA LYS A 147 3.05 11.39 -17.02
C LYS A 147 2.42 12.78 -17.03
N GLU A 148 1.63 13.10 -18.04
CA GLU A 148 1.04 14.42 -18.23
C GLU A 148 -0.46 14.31 -18.43
N TRP A 149 -1.18 15.31 -17.92
CA TRP A 149 -2.60 15.50 -18.18
C TRP A 149 -2.95 16.98 -18.19
N GLY A 150 -3.94 17.34 -19.00
CA GLY A 150 -4.46 18.70 -19.10
C GLY A 150 -5.32 18.88 -20.33
N THR A 151 -5.58 20.12 -20.73
CA THR A 151 -6.44 20.45 -21.87
C THR A 151 -5.78 21.48 -22.80
N ALA A 152 -5.93 21.23 -24.10
CA ALA A 152 -5.49 22.13 -25.15
C ALA A 152 -6.37 23.40 -25.26
N GLN A 153 -7.61 23.32 -24.80
CA GLN A 153 -8.62 24.36 -25.01
C GLN A 153 -9.23 24.77 -23.67
N LEU A 154 -8.38 25.20 -22.72
CA LEU A 154 -8.84 25.57 -21.39
C LEU A 154 -9.73 26.82 -21.44
N LEU A 155 -9.24 27.89 -22.06
CA LEU A 155 -9.92 29.18 -22.08
C LEU A 155 -9.72 29.88 -23.43
N ASP A 156 -10.80 30.26 -24.10
CA ASP A 156 -10.75 30.99 -25.38
C ASP A 156 -9.95 32.30 -25.21
N LEU A 157 -9.00 32.55 -26.11
CA LEU A 157 -8.15 33.73 -26.06
C LEU A 157 -8.95 35.03 -26.16
N LYS A 158 -10.06 35.06 -26.91
CA LYS A 158 -10.95 36.23 -26.98
C LYS A 158 -11.58 36.52 -25.62
N ILE A 159 -11.99 35.48 -24.89
CA ILE A 159 -12.53 35.63 -23.52
C ILE A 159 -11.42 36.08 -22.58
N PHE A 160 -10.24 35.49 -22.67
CA PHE A 160 -9.09 35.84 -21.84
C PHE A 160 -8.62 37.29 -22.03
N HIS A 161 -8.59 37.77 -23.27
CA HIS A 161 -8.14 39.11 -23.63
C HIS A 161 -9.21 40.20 -23.46
N ASP A 162 -10.49 39.85 -23.35
CA ASP A 162 -11.54 40.82 -23.08
C ASP A 162 -11.39 41.36 -21.65
N PRO A 163 -11.08 42.67 -21.49
CA PRO A 163 -10.81 43.24 -20.18
C PRO A 163 -12.02 43.21 -19.24
N THR A 164 -13.24 43.04 -19.75
CA THR A 164 -14.46 42.94 -18.93
C THR A 164 -14.57 41.62 -18.17
N ASN A 165 -13.80 40.61 -18.59
CA ASN A 165 -13.72 39.30 -17.93
C ASN A 165 -12.68 39.25 -16.81
N GLY A 166 -11.77 40.23 -16.72
CA GLY A 166 -10.83 40.37 -15.59
C GLY A 166 -9.66 39.36 -15.55
N PHE A 167 -9.54 38.45 -16.52
CA PHE A 167 -8.48 37.45 -16.55
C PHE A 167 -7.10 38.02 -16.90
N LEU A 168 -7.05 38.97 -17.85
CA LEU A 168 -5.87 39.76 -18.19
C LEU A 168 -6.16 41.25 -17.95
N LEU A 169 -5.61 41.81 -16.88
CA LEU A 169 -5.84 43.20 -16.48
C LEU A 169 -4.49 43.90 -16.28
N HIS A 170 -4.30 45.04 -16.92
CA HIS A 170 -3.03 45.80 -16.90
C HIS A 170 -1.81 44.93 -17.26
N ASP A 171 -1.96 44.06 -18.25
CA ASP A 171 -0.93 43.09 -18.70
C ASP A 171 -0.57 42.02 -17.64
N LYS A 172 -1.34 41.91 -16.56
CA LYS A 172 -1.13 40.93 -15.49
C LYS A 172 -2.20 39.85 -15.53
N CYS A 173 -1.81 38.63 -15.23
CA CYS A 173 -2.73 37.51 -15.06
C CYS A 173 -2.18 36.51 -14.04
N ALA A 174 -3.06 35.66 -13.52
CA ALA A 174 -2.67 34.59 -12.60
C ALA A 174 -3.42 33.30 -12.90
N PHE A 175 -2.67 32.21 -12.83
CA PHE A 175 -3.15 30.86 -13.04
C PHE A 175 -2.83 29.98 -11.84
N GLY A 176 -3.57 28.88 -11.67
CA GLY A 176 -3.40 28.01 -10.52
C GLY A 176 -3.65 26.54 -10.81
N VAL A 177 -3.16 25.71 -9.89
CA VAL A 177 -3.36 24.25 -9.91
C VAL A 177 -3.67 23.76 -8.51
N GLU A 178 -4.62 22.84 -8.41
CA GLU A 178 -4.90 22.04 -7.22
C GLU A 178 -4.84 20.55 -7.61
N ILE A 179 -4.10 19.74 -6.85
CA ILE A 179 -3.82 18.33 -7.13
C ILE A 179 -4.09 17.49 -5.89
N LEU A 180 -5.10 16.63 -5.97
CA LEU A 180 -5.40 15.63 -4.95
C LEU A 180 -5.00 14.24 -5.46
N ALA A 181 -3.81 13.77 -5.10
CA ALA A 181 -3.32 12.44 -5.47
C ALA A 181 -3.61 11.41 -4.37
N LYS A 182 -4.25 10.30 -4.75
CA LYS A 182 -4.44 9.14 -3.86
C LYS A 182 -3.14 8.35 -3.83
N ARG A 183 -2.45 8.38 -2.69
CA ARG A 183 -1.27 7.56 -2.45
C ARG A 183 -1.65 6.07 -2.40
N TYR A 184 -1.39 5.34 -3.47
CA TYR A 184 -1.57 3.89 -3.46
C TYR A 184 -0.40 3.26 -2.70
N SER A 185 -0.58 2.97 -1.41
CA SER A 185 0.53 2.41 -0.60
C SER A 185 0.84 0.95 -0.90
N GLY A 186 -0.04 0.24 -1.63
CA GLY A 186 0.17 -1.17 -2.00
C GLY A 186 0.40 -2.11 -0.80
N ARG A 187 0.13 -1.67 0.44
CA ARG A 187 0.38 -2.46 1.64
C ARG A 187 -0.53 -3.68 1.64
N GLY A 188 0.09 -4.85 1.67
CA GLY A 188 -0.57 -6.14 1.70
C GLY A 188 0.36 -7.21 2.26
N GLU A 189 -0.23 -8.29 2.74
CA GLU A 189 0.46 -9.46 3.25
C GLU A 189 0.11 -10.69 2.40
N CYS A 190 1.06 -11.60 2.26
CA CYS A 190 0.86 -12.87 1.60
C CYS A 190 1.08 -13.99 2.61
N LEU A 191 0.09 -14.89 2.74
CA LEU A 191 0.29 -16.14 3.43
C LEU A 191 1.02 -17.09 2.49
N SER A 192 2.28 -17.40 2.82
CA SER A 192 3.09 -18.27 1.96
C SER A 192 2.46 -19.66 1.85
N LEU A 193 2.64 -20.32 0.70
CA LEU A 193 2.31 -21.74 0.61
C LEU A 193 3.01 -22.50 1.73
N PRO A 194 2.30 -23.39 2.43
CA PRO A 194 2.88 -24.14 3.51
C PRO A 194 3.95 -25.11 3.02
N VAL A 195 5.12 -25.06 3.64
CA VAL A 195 6.27 -25.90 3.32
C VAL A 195 6.24 -27.14 4.20
N ASN A 196 6.39 -28.32 3.60
CA ASN A 196 6.54 -29.57 4.33
C ASN A 196 7.94 -29.65 4.94
N ILE A 197 8.01 -30.04 6.22
CA ILE A 197 9.25 -30.18 6.97
C ILE A 197 9.33 -31.63 7.43
N PHE A 198 10.48 -32.26 7.23
CA PHE A 198 10.74 -33.65 7.63
C PHE A 198 11.85 -33.70 8.67
N SER A 199 11.74 -32.85 9.70
CA SER A 199 12.75 -32.72 10.74
C SER A 199 12.13 -32.97 12.10
N THR A 200 12.93 -33.56 12.99
CA THR A 200 12.52 -33.87 14.35
C THR A 200 13.54 -33.32 15.34
N TYR A 201 13.06 -32.88 16.49
CA TYR A 201 13.88 -32.40 17.58
C TYR A 201 13.58 -33.25 18.79
N THR A 202 14.64 -33.77 19.41
CA THR A 202 14.55 -34.68 20.54
C THR A 202 15.20 -34.03 21.76
N TRP A 203 14.42 -33.92 22.82
CA TRP A 203 14.83 -33.39 24.10
C TRP A 203 14.89 -34.51 25.15
N LYS A 204 16.07 -34.67 25.77
CA LYS A 204 16.28 -35.60 26.89
C LYS A 204 16.20 -34.84 28.20
N VAL A 205 15.14 -35.09 28.98
CA VAL A 205 14.94 -34.52 30.30
C VAL A 205 15.62 -35.42 31.33
N VAL A 206 16.87 -35.10 31.67
CA VAL A 206 17.66 -35.84 32.66
C VAL A 206 17.30 -35.36 34.07
N LYS A 207 17.39 -36.26 35.07
CA LYS A 207 16.96 -35.99 36.46
C LYS A 207 15.48 -35.63 36.54
N TYR A 208 14.64 -36.32 35.77
CA TYR A 208 13.20 -36.06 35.63
C TYR A 208 12.49 -35.93 37.00
N SER A 209 12.85 -36.78 37.95
CA SER A 209 12.32 -36.79 39.32
C SER A 209 12.53 -35.49 40.11
N LYS A 210 13.52 -34.67 39.74
CA LYS A 210 13.91 -33.41 40.42
C LYS A 210 13.53 -32.16 39.63
N THR A 211 12.65 -32.28 38.64
CA THR A 211 12.24 -31.17 37.79
C THR A 211 11.23 -30.25 38.51
N GLY A 212 11.24 -28.97 38.13
CA GLY A 212 10.28 -27.99 38.63
C GLY A 212 8.88 -28.14 38.00
N ASN A 213 7.98 -27.22 38.34
CA ASN A 213 6.59 -27.24 37.86
C ASN A 213 6.48 -27.09 36.34
N VAL A 214 7.29 -26.22 35.75
CA VAL A 214 7.42 -26.04 34.30
C VAL A 214 8.89 -26.02 33.93
N ILE A 215 9.23 -26.74 32.86
CA ILE A 215 10.58 -26.77 32.30
C ILE A 215 10.52 -26.61 30.79
N TYR A 216 11.60 -26.07 30.23
CA TYR A 216 11.73 -25.79 28.80
C TYR A 216 12.91 -26.56 28.22
N SER A 217 12.78 -26.98 26.96
CA SER A 217 13.95 -27.40 26.20
C SER A 217 14.83 -26.21 25.84
N ASP A 218 16.04 -26.49 25.36
CA ASP A 218 16.80 -25.51 24.57
C ASP A 218 15.99 -25.06 23.35
N VAL A 219 16.31 -23.86 22.87
CA VAL A 219 15.73 -23.33 21.64
C VAL A 219 16.29 -24.09 20.46
N PHE A 220 15.40 -24.57 19.58
CA PHE A 220 15.78 -25.26 18.34
C PHE A 220 15.16 -24.55 17.14
N VAL A 221 15.76 -24.77 15.97
CA VAL A 221 15.36 -24.14 14.72
C VAL A 221 14.74 -25.18 13.78
N MET A 222 13.52 -24.92 13.31
CA MET A 222 12.83 -25.72 12.30
C MET A 222 12.04 -24.81 11.37
N GLY A 223 12.20 -25.01 10.06
CA GLY A 223 11.59 -24.14 9.05
C GLY A 223 12.03 -22.69 9.15
N ASN A 224 13.29 -22.45 9.52
CA ASN A 224 13.89 -21.13 9.78
C ASN A 224 13.21 -20.34 10.92
N LEU A 225 12.46 -21.02 11.78
CA LEU A 225 11.78 -20.42 12.93
C LEU A 225 12.31 -21.03 14.23
N LYS A 226 12.33 -20.23 15.30
CA LYS A 226 12.83 -20.64 16.62
C LYS A 226 11.68 -21.13 17.48
N TRP A 227 11.86 -22.32 18.04
CA TRP A 227 10.87 -23.03 18.84
C TRP A 227 11.49 -23.52 20.16
N LYS A 228 10.65 -23.80 21.14
CA LYS A 228 11.02 -24.56 22.35
C LYS A 228 9.88 -25.47 22.76
N ILE A 229 10.19 -26.57 23.42
CA ILE A 229 9.20 -27.44 24.05
C ILE A 229 8.96 -26.92 25.47
N MET A 230 7.70 -26.83 25.88
CA MET A 230 7.31 -26.53 27.26
C MET A 230 6.65 -27.77 27.86
N LEU A 231 7.19 -28.24 28.98
CA LEU A 231 6.75 -29.44 29.67
C LEU A 231 6.37 -29.11 31.11
N TYR A 232 5.24 -29.66 31.56
CA TYR A 232 4.85 -29.68 32.97
C TYR A 232 4.92 -31.13 33.46
N PRO A 233 6.04 -31.53 34.11
CA PRO A 233 6.31 -32.92 34.50
C PRO A 233 5.27 -33.50 35.46
N ASN A 234 4.65 -32.65 36.29
CA ASN A 234 3.61 -33.04 37.24
C ASN A 234 2.22 -32.47 36.85
N GLY A 235 2.07 -31.96 35.63
CA GLY A 235 0.83 -31.39 35.10
C GLY A 235 0.70 -29.88 35.25
N GLY A 236 0.24 -29.24 34.18
CA GLY A 236 -0.02 -27.80 34.12
C GLY A 236 -1.51 -27.48 34.19
N GLN A 237 -1.83 -26.21 34.50
CA GLN A 237 -3.20 -25.75 34.71
C GLN A 237 -3.90 -26.63 35.77
N ASN A 238 -5.12 -27.10 35.50
CA ASN A 238 -5.91 -27.89 36.45
C ASN A 238 -5.55 -29.41 36.44
N GLN A 239 -4.35 -29.77 35.99
CA GLN A 239 -3.90 -31.17 35.81
C GLN A 239 -2.79 -31.60 36.79
N GLU A 240 -2.50 -30.78 37.80
CA GLU A 240 -1.50 -31.09 38.82
C GLU A 240 -1.74 -32.48 39.45
N GLY A 241 -0.68 -33.30 39.48
CA GLY A 241 -0.69 -34.67 39.99
C GLY A 241 -1.44 -35.70 39.14
N LYS A 242 -2.09 -35.28 38.03
CA LYS A 242 -2.96 -36.16 37.23
C LYS A 242 -2.33 -36.56 35.90
N ASN A 243 -1.96 -35.57 35.09
CA ASN A 243 -1.48 -35.80 33.72
C ASN A 243 -0.19 -35.02 33.49
N ILE A 244 0.74 -35.56 32.69
CA ILE A 244 1.83 -34.76 32.13
C ILE A 244 1.24 -33.81 31.08
N SER A 245 1.78 -32.59 31.00
CA SER A 245 1.37 -31.61 29.98
C SER A 245 2.52 -31.23 29.08
N LEU A 246 2.24 -31.08 27.79
CA LEU A 246 3.27 -30.89 26.77
C LEU A 246 2.79 -29.93 25.67
N PHE A 247 3.61 -28.92 25.38
CA PHE A 247 3.30 -27.83 24.44
C PHE A 247 4.51 -27.51 23.56
N LEU A 248 4.25 -27.07 22.34
CA LEU A 248 5.21 -26.40 21.47
C LEU A 248 5.03 -24.88 21.63
N ALA A 249 6.14 -24.14 21.78
CA ALA A 249 6.11 -22.69 21.91
C ALA A 249 7.02 -22.01 20.87
N SER A 250 6.51 -20.95 20.26
CA SER A 250 7.27 -20.02 19.41
C SER A 250 8.12 -19.09 20.27
N VAL A 251 9.35 -18.80 19.81
CA VAL A 251 10.31 -17.90 20.46
C VAL A 251 10.49 -16.62 19.62
N ILE A 252 9.45 -16.21 18.91
CA ILE A 252 9.51 -15.04 18.04
C ILE A 252 9.16 -13.78 18.84
N GLU A 253 10.02 -12.78 18.67
CA GLU A 253 9.94 -11.50 19.38
C GLU A 253 9.04 -10.49 18.66
N ASP A 254 8.98 -10.53 17.33
CA ASP A 254 8.07 -9.71 16.53
C ASP A 254 6.63 -9.84 17.06
N THR A 255 5.93 -8.73 17.25
CA THR A 255 4.55 -8.73 17.76
C THR A 255 3.51 -9.02 16.67
N ASN A 256 3.88 -8.91 15.40
CA ASN A 256 2.98 -9.07 14.25
C ASN A 256 3.10 -10.43 13.55
N PHE A 257 3.91 -11.35 14.08
CA PHE A 257 4.08 -12.66 13.46
C PHE A 257 2.78 -13.47 13.47
N ARG A 258 2.56 -14.20 12.36
CA ARG A 258 1.52 -15.20 12.21
C ARG A 258 2.12 -16.43 11.55
N ILE A 259 2.18 -17.52 12.29
CA ILE A 259 2.76 -18.77 11.82
C ILE A 259 1.77 -19.89 12.04
N TYR A 260 1.33 -20.48 10.93
CA TYR A 260 0.62 -21.73 10.98
C TYR A 260 1.63 -22.87 11.01
N ALA A 261 1.50 -23.79 11.96
CA ALA A 261 2.28 -25.02 11.95
C ALA A 261 1.42 -26.24 12.27
N GLU A 262 1.68 -27.34 11.57
CA GLU A 262 1.21 -28.69 11.86
C GLU A 262 2.38 -29.45 12.47
N TYR A 263 2.13 -30.11 13.61
CA TYR A 263 3.20 -30.79 14.33
C TYR A 263 2.66 -31.91 15.21
N LYS A 264 3.57 -32.82 15.56
CA LYS A 264 3.35 -33.96 16.42
C LYS A 264 4.26 -33.86 17.63
N LEU A 265 3.69 -33.96 18.81
CA LEU A 265 4.42 -34.08 20.07
C LEU A 265 4.43 -35.54 20.50
N CYS A 266 5.57 -36.02 20.99
CA CYS A 266 5.81 -37.41 21.30
C CYS A 266 6.57 -37.56 22.62
N ILE A 267 6.14 -38.50 23.46
CA ILE A 267 6.95 -39.04 24.57
C ILE A 267 7.41 -40.43 24.15
N LYS A 268 8.72 -40.63 24.08
CA LYS A 268 9.31 -41.87 23.58
C LYS A 268 9.24 -42.96 24.63
N ASN A 269 8.87 -44.17 24.19
CA ASN A 269 9.08 -45.37 24.98
C ASN A 269 10.53 -45.85 24.82
N GLN A 270 11.21 -46.12 25.93
CA GLN A 270 12.63 -46.48 25.94
C GLN A 270 12.88 -47.99 26.00
N LYS A 271 11.82 -48.81 25.93
CA LYS A 271 11.88 -50.29 25.92
C LYS A 271 11.40 -50.90 24.60
N ASN A 272 11.42 -50.13 23.51
CA ASN A 272 10.94 -50.52 22.17
C ASN A 272 9.45 -50.87 22.10
N ASP A 273 8.64 -50.38 23.04
CA ASP A 273 7.17 -50.40 22.94
C ASP A 273 6.68 -49.11 22.23
N LYS A 274 5.37 -48.94 22.09
CA LYS A 274 4.74 -47.82 21.39
C LYS A 274 4.98 -46.49 22.11
N ASP A 275 5.38 -45.49 21.34
CA ASP A 275 5.48 -44.11 21.81
C ASP A 275 4.10 -43.49 22.06
N LEU A 276 4.05 -42.47 22.91
CA LEU A 276 2.86 -41.66 23.11
C LEU A 276 2.94 -40.44 22.22
N GLU A 277 2.13 -40.42 21.15
CA GLU A 277 2.13 -39.33 20.18
C GLU A 277 0.77 -38.66 20.08
N ARG A 278 0.78 -37.35 19.84
CA ARG A 278 -0.41 -36.56 19.50
C ARG A 278 -0.06 -35.53 18.44
N THR A 279 -0.93 -35.41 17.44
CA THR A 279 -0.79 -34.45 16.33
C THR A 279 -1.78 -33.31 16.49
N THR A 280 -1.35 -32.10 16.17
CA THR A 280 -2.20 -30.91 16.17
C THR A 280 -1.71 -29.89 15.15
N ASN A 281 -2.48 -28.82 14.99
CA ASN A 281 -2.07 -27.64 14.26
C ASN A 281 -2.43 -26.39 15.07
N HIS A 282 -1.71 -25.31 14.81
CA HIS A 282 -1.97 -24.05 15.47
C HIS A 282 -1.50 -22.85 14.66
N LEU A 283 -2.22 -21.73 14.80
CA LEU A 283 -1.77 -20.41 14.37
C LEU A 283 -1.11 -19.71 15.55
N PHE A 284 0.21 -19.77 15.60
CA PHE A 284 1.02 -19.07 16.59
C PHE A 284 1.05 -17.57 16.29
N THR A 285 0.79 -16.78 17.33
CA THR A 285 0.80 -15.31 17.30
C THR A 285 1.41 -14.76 18.57
N HIS A 286 1.59 -13.45 18.66
CA HIS A 286 2.08 -12.81 19.87
C HIS A 286 1.22 -13.09 21.13
N THR A 287 -0.10 -13.25 20.97
CA THR A 287 -1.03 -13.54 22.07
C THR A 287 -1.22 -15.03 22.33
N LYS A 288 -0.82 -15.89 21.39
CA LYS A 288 -0.90 -17.36 21.45
C LYS A 288 0.44 -17.96 21.05
N LYS A 289 1.42 -17.81 21.93
CA LYS A 289 2.81 -18.24 21.64
C LYS A 289 3.02 -19.74 21.80
N ASP A 290 2.13 -20.44 22.48
CA ASP A 290 2.23 -21.88 22.71
C ASP A 290 0.90 -22.60 22.51
N TRP A 291 1.00 -23.87 22.11
CA TRP A 291 -0.16 -24.75 21.94
C TRP A 291 0.25 -26.21 22.12
N GLY A 292 -0.70 -27.03 22.58
CA GLY A 292 -0.46 -28.42 22.96
C GLY A 292 -1.54 -28.96 23.88
N TRP A 293 -1.16 -29.88 24.78
CA TRP A 293 -2.10 -30.58 25.64
C TRP A 293 -1.77 -30.43 27.12
N SER A 294 -2.71 -29.87 27.88
CA SER A 294 -2.68 -29.94 29.35
C SER A 294 -2.89 -31.37 29.86
N LYS A 295 -3.68 -32.18 29.14
CA LYS A 295 -3.90 -33.61 29.40
C LYS A 295 -3.21 -34.47 28.34
N PHE A 296 -1.88 -34.47 28.29
CA PHE A 296 -1.15 -35.26 27.29
C PHE A 296 -1.25 -36.76 27.58
N HIS A 297 -0.89 -37.17 28.81
CA HIS A 297 -1.00 -38.56 29.27
C HIS A 297 -1.03 -38.67 30.81
N PRO A 298 -1.68 -39.69 31.42
CA PRO A 298 -1.71 -39.88 32.87
C PRO A 298 -0.31 -40.07 33.48
N LEU A 299 -0.05 -39.42 34.62
CA LEU A 299 1.24 -39.54 35.31
C LEU A 299 1.49 -40.94 35.87
N ILE A 300 0.43 -41.68 36.20
CA ILE A 300 0.53 -43.05 36.69
C ILE A 300 1.21 -43.95 35.67
N ASP A 301 0.89 -43.80 34.39
CA ASP A 301 1.52 -44.57 33.30
C ASP A 301 2.94 -44.07 33.00
N ILE A 302 3.16 -42.74 33.01
CA ILE A 302 4.48 -42.16 32.75
C ILE A 302 5.51 -42.58 33.81
N LYS A 303 5.09 -42.61 35.08
CA LYS A 303 5.95 -42.91 36.23
C LYS A 303 6.05 -44.41 36.53
N ASP A 304 5.26 -45.25 35.87
CA ASP A 304 5.34 -46.71 36.03
C ASP A 304 6.69 -47.24 35.47
N PRO A 305 7.56 -47.81 36.34
CA PRO A 305 8.85 -48.36 35.92
C PRO A 305 8.74 -49.49 34.89
N PHE A 306 7.60 -50.18 34.82
CA PHE A 306 7.36 -51.26 33.88
C PHE A 306 7.01 -50.74 32.48
N LYS A 307 6.31 -49.61 32.36
CA LYS A 307 5.86 -49.01 31.08
C LYS A 307 6.99 -48.43 30.23
N GLY A 308 8.11 -48.02 30.83
CA GLY A 308 9.33 -47.68 30.09
C GLY A 308 9.41 -46.27 29.50
N PHE A 309 8.54 -45.33 29.92
CA PHE A 309 8.63 -43.92 29.50
C PHE A 309 9.75 -43.17 30.20
N VAL A 310 9.98 -43.44 31.49
CA VAL A 310 11.12 -42.93 32.26
C VAL A 310 12.10 -44.07 32.51
N LEU A 311 13.34 -43.93 32.04
CA LEU A 311 14.41 -44.90 32.24
C LEU A 311 15.66 -44.18 32.76
N LYS A 312 16.27 -44.70 33.83
CA LYS A 312 17.43 -44.06 34.50
C LYS A 312 17.18 -42.58 34.79
N ASP A 313 16.00 -42.28 35.33
CA ASP A 313 15.53 -40.92 35.65
C ASP A 313 15.59 -39.94 34.47
N THR A 314 15.37 -40.44 33.26
CA THR A 314 15.37 -39.67 32.02
C THR A 314 14.07 -39.89 31.26
N LEU A 315 13.40 -38.80 30.89
CA LEU A 315 12.26 -38.78 29.97
C LEU A 315 12.74 -38.28 28.60
N ILE A 316 12.31 -38.90 27.51
CA ILE A 316 12.64 -38.45 26.15
C ILE A 316 11.38 -37.91 25.48
N VAL A 317 11.44 -36.64 25.11
CA VAL A 317 10.36 -35.92 24.42
C VAL A 317 10.83 -35.56 23.03
N GLN A 318 9.96 -35.72 22.04
CA GLN A 318 10.26 -35.41 20.65
C GLN A 318 9.15 -34.54 20.06
N VAL A 319 9.53 -33.63 19.17
CA VAL A 319 8.60 -32.88 18.32
C VAL A 319 8.98 -33.08 16.85
N GLU A 320 7.98 -33.29 16.02
CA GLU A 320 8.08 -33.33 14.57
C GLU A 320 7.16 -32.24 14.03
N ILE A 321 7.73 -31.21 13.40
CA ILE A 321 6.93 -30.21 12.68
C ILE A 321 6.84 -30.68 11.24
N THR A 322 5.62 -30.96 10.77
CA THR A 322 5.39 -31.52 9.44
C THR A 322 5.13 -30.45 8.40
N ARG A 323 4.58 -29.30 8.80
CA ARG A 323 4.18 -28.25 7.86
C ARG A 323 4.21 -26.87 8.51
N ILE A 324 4.74 -25.86 7.82
CA ILE A 324 4.79 -24.47 8.28
C ILE A 324 4.36 -23.51 7.17
N SER A 325 3.56 -22.51 7.52
CA SER A 325 3.28 -21.33 6.68
C SER A 325 3.45 -20.05 7.50
N THR A 326 3.98 -19.00 6.87
CA THR A 326 4.24 -17.69 7.48
C THR A 326 3.54 -16.60 6.69
N ALA A 327 2.88 -15.67 7.37
CA ALA A 327 2.47 -14.41 6.75
C ALA A 327 3.70 -13.52 6.50
N LYS A 328 3.83 -12.94 5.31
CA LYS A 328 4.92 -12.05 4.90
C LYS A 328 4.36 -10.76 4.31
N ASP A 329 4.88 -9.63 4.75
CA ASP A 329 4.61 -8.34 4.12
C ASP A 329 5.31 -8.27 2.75
N PHE A 330 4.59 -7.83 1.72
CA PHE A 330 5.18 -7.51 0.41
C PHE A 330 5.09 -6.02 0.07
N SER A 331 4.72 -5.18 1.04
CA SER A 331 4.79 -3.72 0.93
C SER A 331 6.13 -3.31 0.31
N SER A 332 6.11 -2.71 -0.88
CA SER A 332 7.31 -2.20 -1.55
C SER A 332 8.03 -1.25 -0.59
N LYS A 333 9.26 -1.58 -0.21
CA LYS A 333 10.12 -0.68 0.56
C LYS A 333 10.48 0.55 -0.24
#